data_AF-A0A3D1G546-F1
#
_entry.id   AF-A0A3D1G546-F1
#
_cell.length_a   1.000
_cell.length_b   1.000
_cell.length_c   1.000
_cell.angle_alpha   90.00
_cell.angle_beta   90.00
_cell.angle_gamma   90.00
#
_symmetry.space_group_name_H-M   'P 1'
#
loop_
_entity.id
_entity.type
_entity.pdbx_description
1 polymer ?
#
loop_
_entity_poly.entity_id
_entity_poly.type
_entity_poly.pdbx_seq_one_letter_code
_entity_poly.pdbx_strand_id
1 'polypeptide(L)'
;MPKEIRVINWRIGDAALDQSVRLVAAIGNLDGVHLGHQSLIGCAASVAGERANGADSLKPAVITFTPHPKRFFKPDMEGFLLADPGDKLCFLADAGAEVIIQLQFDEAMRNTSAHDFIHAVLPALGIDVLCAGEDFAFGNDRIGNLDMVTRQEAASGIRAVSVPILDEGGLAVSSSRIRAALKEGNVSDASTMLGRPFTVSGTVIEGDRRGRTIG
;
A
#
# COMPACT_ATOMS: atom_id res chain seq x y z
N MET A 1 16.05 3.58 -17.81
CA MET A 1 14.97 2.65 -18.25
C MET A 1 13.97 2.59 -17.10
N PRO A 2 12.65 2.69 -17.32
CA PRO A 2 11.70 2.48 -16.24
C PRO A 2 11.94 1.09 -15.65
N LYS A 3 12.08 1.00 -14.32
CA LYS A 3 12.17 -0.31 -13.65
C LYS A 3 10.90 -1.09 -14.00
N GLU A 4 11.05 -2.32 -14.48
CA GLU A 4 9.91 -3.18 -14.77
C GLU A 4 9.25 -3.58 -13.44
N ILE A 5 8.04 -3.07 -13.18
CA ILE A 5 7.32 -3.31 -11.93
C ILE A 5 6.50 -4.58 -12.08
N ARG A 6 6.68 -5.53 -11.15
CA ARG A 6 5.89 -6.76 -11.13
C ARG A 6 4.62 -6.55 -10.30
N VAL A 7 3.46 -6.52 -10.96
CA VAL A 7 2.16 -6.46 -10.29
C VAL A 7 1.56 -7.86 -10.18
N ILE A 8 1.14 -8.26 -8.98
CA ILE A 8 0.59 -9.57 -8.67
C ILE A 8 -0.76 -9.38 -8.00
N ASN A 9 -1.80 -10.02 -8.54
CA ASN A 9 -3.09 -10.16 -7.86
C ASN A 9 -3.09 -11.51 -7.14
N TRP A 10 -3.45 -11.52 -5.86
CA TRP A 10 -3.46 -12.73 -5.04
C TRP A 10 -4.64 -12.70 -4.07
N ARG A 11 -5.31 -13.84 -3.86
CA ARG A 11 -6.39 -14.00 -2.88
C ARG A 11 -6.17 -15.23 -2.00
N ILE A 12 -6.86 -15.26 -0.87
CA ILE A 12 -6.88 -16.44 0.00
C ILE A 12 -7.35 -17.66 -0.80
N GLY A 13 -6.55 -18.73 -0.77
CA GLY A 13 -6.79 -19.96 -1.51
C GLY A 13 -6.04 -20.06 -2.85
N ASP A 14 -5.40 -18.98 -3.32
CA ASP A 14 -4.46 -19.08 -4.44
C ASP A 14 -3.19 -19.85 -4.01
N ALA A 15 -2.48 -20.39 -5.00
CA ALA A 15 -1.19 -21.02 -4.76
C ALA A 15 -0.17 -20.02 -4.17
N ALA A 16 0.76 -20.54 -3.37
CA ALA A 16 1.87 -19.74 -2.89
C ALA A 16 2.68 -19.19 -4.07
N LEU A 17 3.17 -17.96 -3.92
CA LEU A 17 4.06 -17.33 -4.87
C LEU A 17 5.40 -18.09 -4.92
N ASP A 18 6.15 -17.85 -5.99
CA ASP A 18 7.49 -18.41 -6.16
C ASP A 18 8.42 -17.98 -5.02
N GLN A 19 8.76 -18.95 -4.17
CA GLN A 19 9.57 -18.77 -2.97
C GLN A 19 11.05 -18.56 -3.26
N SER A 20 11.49 -18.67 -4.53
CA SER A 20 12.83 -18.27 -4.94
C SER A 20 13.04 -16.75 -4.88
N VAL A 21 11.96 -15.97 -4.82
CA VAL A 21 11.98 -14.52 -4.64
C VAL A 21 11.48 -14.18 -3.25
N ARG A 22 12.38 -13.66 -2.40
CA ARG A 22 12.07 -13.26 -1.02
C ARG A 22 11.86 -11.75 -0.94
N LEU A 23 10.88 -11.32 -0.15
CA LEU A 23 10.39 -9.95 -0.17
C LEU A 23 10.50 -9.24 1.17
N VAL A 24 10.86 -7.95 1.12
CA VAL A 24 10.61 -6.99 2.20
C VAL A 24 9.40 -6.18 1.78
N ALA A 25 8.28 -6.30 2.49
CA ALA A 25 7.04 -5.65 2.09
C ALA A 25 6.63 -4.51 3.03
N ALA A 26 6.41 -3.33 2.46
CA ALA A 26 5.58 -2.31 3.07
C ALA A 26 4.10 -2.71 2.93
N ILE A 27 3.34 -2.76 4.03
CA ILE A 27 1.92 -3.14 4.00
C ILE A 27 0.99 -1.97 4.36
N GLY A 28 -0.09 -1.82 3.59
CA GLY A 28 -1.17 -0.90 3.92
C GLY A 28 -2.17 -0.67 2.79
N ASN A 29 -3.19 0.14 3.08
CA ASN A 29 -4.14 0.56 2.04
C ASN A 29 -3.47 1.47 1.00
N LEU A 30 -2.45 2.23 1.41
CA LEU A 30 -1.57 3.05 0.57
C LEU A 30 -2.34 3.96 -0.42
N ASP A 31 -3.52 4.41 -0.02
CA ASP A 31 -4.36 5.24 -0.89
C ASP A 31 -3.75 6.64 -1.05
N GLY A 32 -3.66 7.10 -2.30
CA GLY A 32 -3.00 8.35 -2.65
C GLY A 32 -1.48 8.35 -2.46
N VAL A 33 -0.84 7.29 -1.94
CA VAL A 33 0.63 7.18 -1.77
C VAL A 33 1.27 8.51 -1.28
N HIS A 34 0.75 9.03 -0.17
CA HIS A 34 1.22 10.30 0.41
C HIS A 34 2.60 10.18 1.04
N LEU A 35 3.18 11.29 1.52
CA LEU A 35 4.54 11.31 2.06
C LEU A 35 4.78 10.26 3.17
N GLY A 36 3.79 10.03 4.05
CA GLY A 36 3.86 8.94 5.03
C GLY A 36 3.96 7.53 4.40
N HIS A 37 3.21 7.26 3.32
CA HIS A 37 3.32 6.00 2.59
C HIS A 37 4.66 5.89 1.85
N GLN A 38 5.15 7.00 1.28
CA GLN A 38 6.45 7.03 0.60
C GLN A 38 7.60 6.73 1.57
N SER A 39 7.54 7.27 2.79
CA SER A 39 8.49 6.93 3.86
C SER A 39 8.46 5.43 4.22
N LEU A 40 7.27 4.86 4.37
CA LEU A 40 7.09 3.43 4.63
C LEU A 40 7.66 2.55 3.51
N ILE A 41 7.39 2.88 2.25
CA ILE A 41 7.90 2.13 1.09
C ILE A 41 9.42 2.32 0.95
N GLY A 42 9.92 3.53 1.18
CA GLY A 42 11.35 3.83 1.21
C GLY A 42 12.10 3.06 2.30
N CYS A 43 11.49 2.85 3.47
CA CYS A 43 12.04 1.97 4.50
C CYS A 43 12.17 0.53 4.02
N ALA A 44 11.12 -0.04 3.41
CA ALA A 44 11.18 -1.37 2.82
C ALA A 44 12.27 -1.48 1.73
N ALA A 45 12.40 -0.45 0.89
CA ALA A 45 13.48 -0.34 -0.11
C ALA A 45 14.88 -0.29 0.50
N SER A 46 15.06 0.47 1.58
CA SER A 46 16.34 0.53 2.31
C SER A 46 16.70 -0.83 2.91
N VAL A 47 15.75 -1.48 3.59
CA VAL A 47 15.97 -2.80 4.22
C VAL A 47 16.27 -3.88 3.17
N ALA A 48 15.62 -3.84 2.01
CA ALA A 48 15.96 -4.71 0.90
C ALA A 48 17.39 -4.44 0.37
N GLY A 49 17.76 -3.16 0.24
CA GLY A 49 19.08 -2.73 -0.21
C GLY A 49 20.25 -3.21 0.66
N GLU A 50 20.05 -3.32 1.98
CA GLU A 50 21.05 -3.86 2.92
C GLU A 50 21.42 -5.33 2.61
N ARG A 51 20.53 -6.07 1.93
CA ARG A 51 20.73 -7.48 1.57
C ARG A 51 20.88 -7.71 0.06
N ALA A 52 21.13 -6.67 -0.73
CA ALA A 52 21.09 -6.75 -2.18
C ALA A 52 22.14 -7.69 -2.84
N ASN A 53 23.20 -8.07 -2.12
CA ASN A 53 24.29 -8.87 -2.65
C ASN A 53 24.30 -10.27 -2.04
N GLY A 54 23.79 -11.27 -2.77
CA GLY A 54 23.88 -12.68 -2.37
C GLY A 54 22.71 -13.53 -2.88
N ALA A 55 22.77 -14.84 -2.60
CA ALA A 55 21.67 -15.78 -2.87
C ALA A 55 20.40 -15.46 -2.04
N ASP A 56 20.55 -14.67 -0.97
CA ASP A 56 19.47 -14.23 -0.07
C ASP A 56 18.98 -12.80 -0.37
N SER A 57 19.14 -12.33 -1.62
CA SER A 57 18.72 -10.98 -1.98
C SER A 57 17.22 -10.79 -1.79
N LEU A 58 16.84 -9.76 -1.04
CA LEU A 58 15.44 -9.39 -0.86
C LEU A 58 15.04 -8.32 -1.87
N LYS A 59 13.81 -8.41 -2.39
CA LYS A 59 13.24 -7.35 -3.24
C LYS A 59 12.26 -6.48 -2.45
N PRO A 60 12.26 -5.16 -2.69
CA PRO A 60 11.29 -4.28 -2.07
C PRO A 60 9.92 -4.47 -2.70
N ALA A 61 8.95 -4.73 -1.84
CA ALA A 61 7.58 -5.00 -2.23
C ALA A 61 6.60 -4.11 -1.48
N VAL A 62 5.40 -4.07 -2.01
CA VAL A 62 4.23 -3.48 -1.38
C VAL A 62 3.12 -4.53 -1.32
N ILE A 63 2.48 -4.67 -0.16
CA ILE A 63 1.20 -5.35 -0.03
C ILE A 63 0.11 -4.29 0.12
N THR A 64 -0.83 -4.27 -0.81
CA THR A 64 -2.00 -3.39 -0.75
C THR A 64 -3.28 -4.17 -1.05
N PHE A 65 -4.42 -3.58 -0.70
CA PHE A 65 -5.71 -4.28 -0.72
C PHE A 65 -6.58 -3.81 -1.88
N THR A 66 -7.18 -4.76 -2.61
CA THR A 66 -8.12 -4.50 -3.70
C THR A 66 -9.39 -5.36 -3.56
N PRO A 67 -10.60 -4.78 -3.55
CA PRO A 67 -10.86 -3.35 -3.40
C PRO A 67 -10.29 -2.82 -2.07
N HIS A 68 -10.21 -1.50 -1.93
CA HIS A 68 -9.88 -0.89 -0.64
C HIS A 68 -10.85 -1.42 0.44
N PRO A 69 -10.41 -1.84 1.65
CA PRO A 69 -11.27 -2.46 2.66
C PRO A 69 -12.50 -1.62 3.01
N LYS A 70 -12.32 -0.30 3.15
CA LYS A 70 -13.44 0.63 3.37
C LYS A 70 -14.51 0.62 2.25
N ARG A 71 -14.13 0.36 0.98
CA ARG A 71 -15.08 0.17 -0.13
C ARG A 71 -15.75 -1.20 -0.07
N PHE A 72 -15.07 -2.24 0.40
CA PHE A 72 -15.70 -3.54 0.64
C PHE A 72 -16.86 -3.41 1.64
N PHE A 73 -16.65 -2.71 2.76
CA PHE A 73 -17.70 -2.48 3.77
C PHE A 73 -18.75 -1.44 3.35
N LYS A 74 -18.42 -0.56 2.39
CA LYS A 74 -19.27 0.55 1.93
C LYS A 74 -19.14 0.70 0.41
N PRO A 75 -19.78 -0.19 -0.37
CA PRO A 75 -19.61 -0.25 -1.82
C PRO A 75 -20.10 1.03 -2.53
N ASP A 76 -21.15 1.66 -1.99
CA ASP A 76 -21.80 2.85 -2.57
C ASP A 76 -21.07 4.17 -2.24
N MET A 77 -19.84 4.11 -1.71
CA MET A 77 -19.08 5.31 -1.36
C MET A 77 -18.45 5.95 -2.60
N GLU A 78 -19.07 7.03 -3.08
CA GLU A 78 -18.55 7.86 -4.16
C GLU A 78 -17.32 8.68 -3.74
N GLY A 79 -16.43 8.97 -4.70
CA GLY A 79 -15.29 9.88 -4.51
C GLY A 79 -14.30 9.48 -3.41
N PHE A 80 -14.20 8.19 -3.10
CA PHE A 80 -13.42 7.74 -1.94
C PHE A 80 -11.92 7.59 -2.19
N LEU A 81 -11.50 7.18 -3.39
CA LEU A 81 -10.08 6.91 -3.67
C LEU A 81 -9.34 8.21 -3.94
N LEU A 82 -8.10 8.29 -3.44
CA LEU A 82 -7.21 9.45 -3.65
C LEU A 82 -6.33 9.32 -4.90
N ALA A 83 -6.37 8.18 -5.57
CA ALA A 83 -5.70 7.95 -6.84
C ALA A 83 -6.50 6.94 -7.65
N ASP A 84 -6.48 7.10 -8.97
CA ASP A 84 -6.93 6.05 -9.88
C ASP A 84 -6.08 4.79 -9.71
N PRO A 85 -6.63 3.58 -9.91
CA PRO A 85 -5.89 2.34 -9.70
C PRO A 85 -4.58 2.26 -10.51
N GLY A 86 -4.59 2.75 -11.76
CA GLY A 86 -3.39 2.81 -12.60
C GLY A 86 -2.33 3.76 -12.04
N ASP A 87 -2.73 4.99 -11.71
CA ASP A 87 -1.82 5.99 -11.15
C ASP A 87 -1.24 5.55 -9.81
N LYS A 88 -2.04 4.87 -8.97
CA LYS A 88 -1.58 4.29 -7.72
C LYS A 88 -0.39 3.34 -7.93
N LEU A 89 -0.42 2.50 -8.97
CA LEU A 89 0.69 1.58 -9.25
C LEU A 89 1.97 2.34 -9.62
N CYS A 90 1.87 3.39 -10.42
CA CYS A 90 2.98 4.27 -10.75
C CYS A 90 3.56 4.92 -9.49
N PHE A 91 2.71 5.50 -8.63
CA PHE A 91 3.15 6.16 -7.41
C PHE A 91 3.83 5.19 -6.42
N LEU A 92 3.35 3.94 -6.31
CA LEU A 92 3.99 2.91 -5.49
C LEU A 92 5.39 2.57 -6.00
N ALA A 93 5.55 2.49 -7.32
CA ALA A 93 6.84 2.21 -7.94
C ALA A 93 7.82 3.38 -7.81
N ASP A 94 7.35 4.62 -8.02
CA ASP A 94 8.15 5.83 -7.81
C ASP A 94 8.62 5.95 -6.35
N ALA A 95 7.81 5.45 -5.40
CA ALA A 95 8.17 5.38 -3.99
C ALA A 95 9.18 4.26 -3.64
N GLY A 96 9.54 3.39 -4.58
CA GLY A 96 10.59 2.38 -4.43
C GLY A 96 10.13 0.92 -4.48
N ALA A 97 8.86 0.64 -4.77
CA ALA A 97 8.39 -0.75 -4.91
C ALA A 97 8.85 -1.38 -6.24
N GLU A 98 9.35 -2.60 -6.18
CA GLU A 98 9.64 -3.42 -7.38
C GLU A 98 8.59 -4.52 -7.59
N VAL A 99 7.95 -4.96 -6.51
CA VAL A 99 6.83 -5.91 -6.54
C VAL A 99 5.61 -5.28 -5.87
N ILE A 100 4.46 -5.28 -6.53
CA ILE A 100 3.19 -4.81 -5.97
C ILE A 100 2.24 -5.99 -5.87
N ILE A 101 1.96 -6.42 -4.65
CA ILE A 101 0.98 -7.47 -4.35
C ILE A 101 -0.35 -6.78 -4.01
N GLN A 102 -1.32 -6.94 -4.91
CA GLN A 102 -2.71 -6.56 -4.71
C GLN A 102 -3.44 -7.75 -4.08
N LEU A 103 -3.50 -7.75 -2.76
CA LEU A 103 -4.20 -8.74 -1.95
C LEU A 103 -5.70 -8.49 -2.05
N GLN A 104 -6.46 -9.48 -2.52
CA GLN A 104 -7.90 -9.37 -2.64
C GLN A 104 -8.53 -9.21 -1.26
N PHE A 105 -9.31 -8.15 -1.06
CA PHE A 105 -10.08 -7.94 0.16
C PHE A 105 -11.52 -8.40 -0.05
N ASP A 106 -11.79 -9.66 0.27
CA ASP A 106 -13.09 -10.32 0.22
C ASP A 106 -13.46 -10.95 1.57
N GLU A 107 -14.54 -11.74 1.61
CA GLU A 107 -14.96 -12.44 2.83
C GLU A 107 -13.88 -13.41 3.37
N ALA A 108 -13.09 -14.05 2.50
CA ALA A 108 -12.03 -14.94 2.96
C ALA A 108 -10.93 -14.15 3.67
N MET A 109 -10.48 -13.05 3.07
CA MET A 109 -9.48 -12.17 3.68
C MET A 109 -10.00 -11.50 4.97
N ARG A 110 -11.27 -11.07 4.98
CA ARG A 110 -11.92 -10.50 6.17
C ARG A 110 -11.91 -11.49 7.35
N ASN A 111 -12.25 -12.75 7.09
CA ASN A 111 -12.39 -13.78 8.12
C ASN A 111 -11.03 -14.44 8.47
N THR A 112 -9.94 -14.05 7.83
CA THR A 112 -8.60 -14.56 8.13
C THR A 112 -8.17 -14.12 9.53
N SER A 113 -7.79 -15.07 10.39
CA SER A 113 -7.33 -14.77 11.74
C SER A 113 -5.97 -14.06 11.72
N ALA A 114 -5.61 -13.35 12.80
CA ALA A 114 -4.26 -12.78 12.91
C ALA A 114 -3.16 -13.87 12.87
N HIS A 115 -3.45 -15.05 13.41
CA HIS A 115 -2.55 -16.21 13.34
C HIS A 115 -2.34 -16.66 11.89
N ASP A 116 -3.42 -16.90 11.14
CA ASP A 116 -3.31 -17.39 9.76
C ASP A 116 -2.72 -16.34 8.82
N PHE A 117 -2.95 -15.06 9.11
CA PHE A 117 -2.28 -13.99 8.39
C PHE A 117 -0.75 -14.10 8.51
N ILE A 118 -0.24 -14.31 9.73
CA ILE A 118 1.20 -14.41 9.99
C ILE A 118 1.78 -15.73 9.47
N HIS A 119 1.10 -16.86 9.69
CA HIS A 119 1.68 -18.20 9.47
C HIS A 119 1.31 -18.83 8.12
N ALA A 120 0.29 -18.32 7.42
CA ALA A 120 -0.12 -18.84 6.13
C ALA A 120 -0.05 -17.79 5.02
N VAL A 121 -0.62 -16.59 5.24
CA VAL A 121 -0.70 -15.57 4.18
C VAL A 121 0.66 -14.95 3.88
N LEU A 122 1.34 -14.40 4.88
CA LEU A 122 2.65 -13.76 4.64
C LEU A 122 3.70 -14.72 4.06
N PRO A 123 3.82 -15.99 4.53
CA PRO A 123 4.73 -16.96 3.90
C PRO A 123 4.31 -17.34 2.48
N ALA A 124 3.00 -17.52 2.21
CA ALA A 124 2.53 -17.80 0.86
C ALA A 124 2.85 -16.67 -0.12
N LEU A 125 2.99 -15.43 0.37
CA LEU A 125 3.41 -14.28 -0.41
C LEU A 125 4.94 -14.11 -0.53
N GLY A 126 5.73 -14.96 0.13
CA GLY A 126 7.20 -14.89 0.13
C GLY A 126 7.77 -13.74 0.98
N ILE A 127 7.04 -13.33 2.03
CA ILE A 127 7.44 -12.21 2.89
C ILE A 127 8.40 -12.69 3.97
N ASP A 128 9.56 -12.06 4.00
CA ASP A 128 10.60 -12.24 5.03
C ASP A 128 10.56 -11.13 6.08
N VAL A 129 10.29 -9.91 5.63
CA VAL A 129 10.26 -8.72 6.48
C VAL A 129 9.02 -7.92 6.16
N LEU A 130 8.24 -7.60 7.19
CA LEU A 130 7.04 -6.79 7.10
C LEU A 130 7.31 -5.41 7.70
N CYS A 131 7.27 -4.38 6.86
CA CYS A 131 7.32 -2.98 7.26
C CYS A 131 5.89 -2.43 7.36
N ALA A 132 5.54 -1.83 8.49
CA ALA A 132 4.22 -1.22 8.68
C ALA A 132 4.30 0.04 9.55
N GLY A 133 3.31 0.91 9.43
CA GLY A 133 3.12 2.03 10.36
C GLY A 133 2.75 1.54 11.76
N GLU A 134 3.01 2.35 12.78
CA GLU A 134 2.72 2.02 14.19
C GLU A 134 1.23 1.72 14.47
N ASP A 135 0.33 2.30 13.68
CA ASP A 135 -1.13 2.12 13.78
C ASP A 135 -1.67 0.95 12.91
N PHE A 136 -0.78 0.17 12.31
CA PHE A 136 -1.16 -0.96 11.47
C PHE A 136 -1.84 -2.07 12.29
N ALA A 137 -2.98 -2.52 11.78
CA ALA A 137 -3.72 -3.65 12.34
C ALA A 137 -4.27 -4.56 11.24
N PHE A 138 -4.35 -5.85 11.53
CA PHE A 138 -4.73 -6.91 10.60
C PHE A 138 -5.50 -8.05 11.29
N GLY A 139 -5.91 -9.03 10.49
CA GLY A 139 -6.72 -10.16 10.94
C GLY A 139 -8.17 -9.78 11.23
N ASN A 140 -9.00 -10.80 11.43
CA ASN A 140 -10.40 -10.62 11.78
C ASN A 140 -10.52 -9.72 13.02
N ASP A 141 -11.47 -8.79 12.98
CA ASP A 141 -11.71 -7.76 14.00
C ASP A 141 -10.49 -6.89 14.38
N ARG A 142 -9.47 -6.82 13.51
CA ARG A 142 -8.26 -5.97 13.69
C ARG A 142 -7.49 -6.29 14.99
N ILE A 143 -7.54 -7.54 15.44
CA ILE A 143 -6.86 -7.96 16.67
C ILE A 143 -5.33 -8.07 16.48
N GLY A 144 -4.87 -8.28 15.24
CA GLY A 144 -3.46 -8.36 14.88
C GLY A 144 -2.81 -6.99 14.81
N ASN A 145 -1.57 -6.89 15.27
CA ASN A 145 -0.73 -5.68 15.19
C ASN A 145 0.74 -6.07 14.99
N LEU A 146 1.60 -5.07 14.80
CA LEU A 146 3.02 -5.32 14.49
C LEU A 146 3.78 -5.97 15.66
N ASP A 147 3.42 -5.67 16.91
CA ASP A 147 3.99 -6.32 18.10
C ASP A 147 3.66 -7.83 18.14
N MET A 148 2.48 -8.24 17.68
CA MET A 148 2.17 -9.66 17.52
C MET A 148 3.04 -10.37 16.49
N VAL A 149 3.45 -9.68 15.41
CA VAL A 149 4.38 -10.21 14.41
C VAL A 149 5.76 -10.36 15.05
N THR A 150 6.25 -9.33 15.74
CA THR A 150 7.54 -9.35 16.46
C THR A 150 7.62 -10.50 17.46
N ARG A 151 6.58 -10.74 18.25
CA ARG A 151 6.54 -11.84 19.22
C ARG A 151 6.53 -13.22 18.58
N GLN A 152 6.10 -13.32 17.32
CA GLN A 152 5.99 -14.57 16.58
C GLN A 152 7.14 -14.77 15.58
N GLU A 153 8.11 -13.84 15.49
CA GLU A 153 9.22 -13.88 14.53
C GLU A 153 9.97 -15.23 14.56
N ALA A 154 10.25 -15.76 15.75
CA ALA A 154 10.95 -17.05 15.88
C ALA A 154 10.15 -18.24 15.31
N ALA A 155 8.82 -18.16 15.31
CA ALA A 155 7.94 -19.23 14.84
C ALA A 155 7.58 -19.06 13.35
N SER A 156 7.37 -17.82 12.90
CA SER A 156 6.96 -17.51 11.52
C SER A 156 8.14 -17.28 10.56
N GLY A 157 9.31 -16.93 11.09
CA GLY A 157 10.45 -16.45 10.30
C GLY A 157 10.28 -15.03 9.75
N ILE A 158 9.21 -14.32 10.14
CA ILE A 158 8.88 -13.00 9.62
C ILE A 158 9.32 -11.93 10.62
N ARG A 159 10.26 -11.09 10.18
CA ARG A 159 10.70 -9.94 10.95
C ARG A 159 9.75 -8.76 10.76
N ALA A 160 9.41 -8.08 11.84
CA ALA A 160 8.63 -6.85 11.80
C ALA A 160 9.52 -5.60 11.90
N VAL A 161 9.20 -4.57 11.11
CA VAL A 161 9.85 -3.25 11.15
C VAL A 161 8.78 -2.17 11.27
N SER A 162 8.79 -1.47 12.42
CA SER A 162 7.87 -0.35 12.66
C SER A 162 8.43 0.91 12.02
N VAL A 163 7.59 1.62 11.26
CA VAL A 163 7.93 2.91 10.66
C VAL A 163 7.13 4.02 11.36
N PRO A 164 7.80 5.03 11.92
CA PRO A 164 7.12 6.15 12.57
C PRO A 164 6.16 6.87 11.63
N ILE A 165 5.06 7.35 12.17
CA ILE A 165 4.10 8.16 11.41
C ILE A 165 4.75 9.50 11.09
N LEU A 166 4.72 9.88 9.80
CA LEU A 166 5.23 11.17 9.37
C LEU A 166 4.33 12.31 9.86
N ASP A 167 4.94 13.29 10.52
CA ASP A 167 4.29 14.52 10.99
C ASP A 167 4.71 15.70 10.11
N GLU A 168 3.74 16.52 9.72
CA GLU A 168 3.97 17.80 9.07
C GLU A 168 3.25 18.91 9.85
N GLY A 169 4.04 19.82 10.45
CA GLY A 169 3.50 20.97 11.19
C GLY A 169 2.79 20.62 12.50
N GLY A 170 3.11 19.49 13.13
CA GLY A 170 2.48 18.98 14.34
C GLY A 170 1.25 18.10 14.08
N LEU A 171 0.99 17.74 12.82
CA LEU A 171 -0.14 16.90 12.43
C LEU A 171 0.32 15.75 11.54
N ALA A 172 -0.04 14.54 11.92
CA ALA A 172 0.22 13.31 11.15
C ALA A 172 -0.36 13.36 9.72
N VAL A 173 0.47 13.12 8.71
CA VAL A 173 0.03 13.02 7.31
C VAL A 173 -0.81 11.76 7.12
N SER A 174 -2.06 11.90 6.65
CA SER A 174 -2.95 10.74 6.46
C SER A 174 -3.91 10.92 5.28
N SER A 175 -4.36 9.78 4.74
CA SER A 175 -5.36 9.75 3.66
C SER A 175 -6.70 10.39 4.08
N SER A 176 -7.04 10.39 5.38
CA SER A 176 -8.26 11.06 5.86
C SER A 176 -8.15 12.58 5.78
N ARG A 177 -6.99 13.14 6.16
CA ARG A 177 -6.73 14.59 6.08
C ARG A 177 -6.67 15.07 4.64
N ILE A 178 -6.02 14.31 3.75
CA ILE A 178 -5.96 14.66 2.32
C ILE A 178 -7.38 14.73 1.73
N ARG A 179 -8.24 13.75 2.03
CA ARG A 179 -9.64 13.79 1.60
C ARG A 179 -10.40 14.99 2.17
N ALA A 180 -10.16 15.36 3.43
CA ALA A 180 -10.80 16.53 4.03
C ALA A 180 -10.38 17.82 3.31
N ALA A 181 -9.07 18.02 3.09
CA ALA A 181 -8.55 19.15 2.35
C ALA A 181 -9.13 19.25 0.93
N LEU A 182 -9.20 18.13 0.19
CA LEU A 182 -9.80 18.10 -1.15
C LEU A 182 -11.29 18.45 -1.13
N LYS A 183 -12.04 17.97 -0.13
CA LYS A 183 -13.47 18.31 0.02
C LYS A 183 -13.71 19.79 0.31
N GLU A 184 -12.77 20.44 0.98
CA GLU A 184 -12.82 21.88 1.29
C GLU A 184 -12.28 22.74 0.13
N GLY A 185 -11.79 22.14 -0.96
CA GLY A 185 -11.15 22.86 -2.07
C GLY A 185 -9.70 23.27 -1.80
N ASN A 186 -9.11 22.82 -0.69
CA ASN A 186 -7.74 23.09 -0.28
C ASN A 186 -6.76 22.16 -1.01
N VAL A 187 -6.69 22.27 -2.35
CA VAL A 187 -5.87 21.40 -3.22
C VAL A 187 -4.37 21.59 -2.95
N SER A 188 -3.94 22.79 -2.54
CA SER A 188 -2.55 23.05 -2.18
C SER A 188 -2.11 22.20 -0.99
N ASP A 189 -2.90 22.18 0.09
CA ASP A 189 -2.59 21.40 1.30
C ASP A 189 -2.61 19.90 1.01
N ALA A 190 -3.56 19.44 0.19
CA ALA A 190 -3.57 18.06 -0.29
C ALA A 190 -2.28 17.73 -1.05
N SER A 191 -1.82 18.62 -1.92
CA SER A 191 -0.61 18.42 -2.73
C SER A 191 0.66 18.39 -1.87
N THR A 192 0.73 19.24 -0.84
CA THR A 192 1.82 19.23 0.14
C THR A 192 1.90 17.87 0.84
N MET A 193 0.80 17.38 1.41
CA MET A 193 0.76 16.07 2.08
C MET A 193 1.04 14.90 1.14
N LEU A 194 0.66 15.01 -0.14
CA LEU A 194 0.92 14.01 -1.17
C LEU A 194 2.38 14.03 -1.67
N GLY A 195 3.12 15.12 -1.46
CA GLY A 195 4.43 15.37 -2.05
C GLY A 195 4.39 15.61 -3.56
N ARG A 196 3.20 15.81 -4.13
CA ARG A 196 2.95 16.01 -5.56
C ARG A 196 1.58 16.65 -5.79
N PRO A 197 1.32 17.29 -6.94
CA PRO A 197 -0.02 17.76 -7.28
C PRO A 197 -1.06 16.63 -7.21
N PHE A 198 -2.23 16.92 -6.64
CA PHE A 198 -3.37 16.01 -6.77
C PHE A 198 -3.76 15.88 -8.24
N THR A 199 -3.96 14.64 -8.69
CA THR A 199 -4.19 14.29 -10.09
C THR A 199 -5.44 13.44 -10.22
N VAL A 200 -6.12 13.61 -11.34
CA VAL A 200 -7.26 12.79 -11.76
C VAL A 200 -6.99 12.33 -13.18
N SER A 201 -7.27 11.06 -13.45
CA SER A 201 -7.09 10.48 -14.77
C SER A 201 -8.43 10.02 -15.33
N GLY A 202 -8.61 10.18 -16.64
CA GLY A 202 -9.87 9.85 -17.27
C GLY A 202 -9.77 9.90 -18.78
N THR A 203 -10.66 9.17 -19.44
CA THR A 203 -10.80 9.26 -20.90
C THR A 203 -11.51 10.57 -21.22
N VAL A 204 -10.88 11.41 -22.06
CA VAL A 204 -11.54 12.60 -22.60
C VAL A 204 -12.67 12.16 -23.51
N ILE A 205 -13.89 12.55 -23.17
CA ILE A 205 -15.08 12.28 -23.97
C ILE A 205 -15.55 13.54 -24.67
N GLU A 206 -16.42 13.35 -25.66
CA GLU A 206 -17.09 14.47 -26.30
C GLU A 206 -18.03 15.17 -25.30
N GLY A 207 -17.82 16.48 -25.09
CA GLY A 207 -18.69 17.34 -24.28
C GLY A 207 -19.33 18.45 -25.10
N ASP A 208 -19.64 19.59 -24.48
CA ASP A 208 -20.36 20.72 -25.09
C ASP A 208 -19.62 21.43 -26.25
N ARG A 209 -18.43 20.97 -26.63
CA ARG A 209 -17.59 21.51 -27.74
C ARG A 209 -17.32 23.03 -27.67
N ARG A 210 -17.52 23.68 -26.52
CA ARG A 210 -17.30 25.13 -26.31
C ARG A 210 -15.87 25.60 -26.59
N GLY A 211 -14.87 24.73 -26.46
CA GLY A 211 -13.48 25.07 -26.82
C GLY A 211 -13.31 25.56 -28.27
N ARG A 212 -14.22 25.17 -29.19
CA ARG A 212 -14.20 25.63 -30.59
C ARG A 212 -14.58 27.10 -30.77
N THR A 213 -15.20 27.73 -29.78
CA THR A 213 -15.71 29.11 -29.87
C THR A 213 -14.80 30.15 -29.22
N ILE A 214 -13.75 29.72 -28.52
CA ILE A 214 -12.88 30.59 -27.69
C ILE A 214 -11.38 30.38 -27.97
N GLY A 215 -11.05 29.66 -29.05
CA GLY A 215 -9.67 29.34 -29.46
C GLY A 215 -8.93 30.53 -30.05
#